data_AF-A0A1H1LZQ5-F1
#
_entry.id   AF-A0A1H1LZQ5-F1
#
_cell.length_a   1.000
_cell.length_b   1.000
_cell.length_c   1.000
_cell.angle_alpha   90.00
_cell.angle_beta   90.00
_cell.angle_gamma   90.00
#
_symmetry.space_group_name_H-M   'P 1'
#
loop_
_entity.id
_entity.type
_entity.pdbx_description
1 polymer ?
#
loop_
_entity_poly.entity_id
_entity_poly.type
_entity_poly.pdbx_seq_one_letter_code
_entity_poly.pdbx_strand_id
1 'polypeptide(L)'
;MRKIKFLNAFVKVLIVIYICHFVANFYLTFFTDFIKSYEDLYKGFIFGYYTQFVSIVFSILTFLGLLLIKIGLGSIIKDGLFNFKSATKFKTAGKLFLVSGFLSLVFSVVLFYCSQELALIGEIGQDFLLMVIGFSLYIIADVLQNGSLLKQENELTI
;
A
#
# COMPACT_ATOMS: atom_id res chain seq x y z
N MET A 1 -2.89 -12.87 -21.91
CA MET A 1 -2.10 -11.63 -21.68
C MET A 1 -2.86 -10.30 -21.70
N ARG A 2 -3.97 -10.14 -22.45
CA ARG A 2 -4.73 -8.86 -22.47
C ARG A 2 -5.17 -8.38 -21.07
N LYS A 3 -5.66 -9.30 -20.22
CA LYS A 3 -6.09 -9.00 -18.83
C LYS A 3 -4.98 -8.40 -17.96
N ILE A 4 -3.76 -8.95 -18.03
CA ILE A 4 -2.59 -8.44 -17.26
C ILE A 4 -2.15 -7.07 -17.79
N LYS A 5 -2.21 -6.84 -19.11
CA LYS A 5 -1.95 -5.51 -19.69
C LYS A 5 -2.95 -4.47 -19.21
N PHE A 6 -4.23 -4.83 -19.13
CA PHE A 6 -5.28 -3.98 -18.55
C PHE A 6 -5.01 -3.69 -17.07
N LEU A 7 -4.68 -4.73 -16.28
CA LEU A 7 -4.33 -4.56 -14.86
C LEU A 7 -3.12 -3.64 -14.66
N ASN A 8 -2.08 -3.75 -15.49
CA ASN A 8 -0.92 -2.86 -15.44
C ASN A 8 -1.29 -1.41 -15.80
N ALA A 9 -2.20 -1.20 -16.76
CA ALA A 9 -2.70 0.14 -17.09
C ALA A 9 -3.52 0.71 -15.92
N PHE A 10 -4.39 -0.11 -15.32
CA PHE A 10 -5.16 0.27 -14.14
C PHE A 10 -4.26 0.68 -12.96
N VAL A 11 -3.21 -0.10 -12.66
CA VAL A 11 -2.24 0.24 -11.60
C VAL A 11 -1.51 1.55 -11.91
N LYS A 12 -1.19 1.85 -13.17
CA LYS A 12 -0.60 3.16 -13.53
C LYS A 12 -1.56 4.31 -13.25
N VAL A 13 -2.86 4.15 -13.55
CA VAL A 13 -3.87 5.16 -13.24
C VAL A 13 -3.98 5.36 -11.72
N LEU A 14 -4.01 4.27 -10.95
CA LEU A 14 -4.00 4.36 -9.49
C LEU A 14 -2.77 5.09 -8.95
N ILE A 15 -1.58 4.86 -9.51
CA ILE A 15 -0.36 5.58 -9.14
C ILE A 15 -0.51 7.08 -9.39
N VAL A 16 -1.08 7.49 -10.53
CA VAL A 16 -1.30 8.91 -10.85
C VAL A 16 -2.28 9.54 -9.87
N ILE A 17 -3.42 8.87 -9.62
CA ILE A 17 -4.42 9.33 -8.63
C ILE A 17 -3.78 9.46 -7.25
N TYR A 18 -2.95 8.48 -6.87
CA TYR A 18 -2.24 8.50 -5.59
C TYR A 18 -1.28 9.68 -5.48
N ILE A 19 -0.53 9.99 -6.54
CA ILE A 19 0.37 11.15 -6.56
C ILE A 19 -0.44 12.45 -6.43
N CYS A 20 -1.54 12.61 -7.15
CA CYS A 20 -2.41 13.78 -7.02
C CYS A 20 -2.94 13.92 -5.59
N HIS A 21 -3.41 12.83 -4.99
CA HIS A 21 -3.88 12.80 -3.60
C HIS A 21 -2.75 13.15 -2.62
N PHE A 22 -1.55 12.60 -2.81
CA PHE A 22 -0.39 12.87 -1.96
C PHE A 22 0.02 14.34 -2.03
N VAL A 23 0.11 14.92 -3.23
CA VAL A 23 0.46 16.34 -3.42
C VAL A 23 -0.60 17.25 -2.81
N ALA A 24 -1.89 16.93 -2.98
CA ALA A 24 -2.98 17.69 -2.37
C ALA A 24 -2.88 17.68 -0.84
N ASN A 25 -2.70 16.51 -0.22
CA ASN A 25 -2.54 16.41 1.24
C ASN A 25 -1.28 17.13 1.72
N PHE A 26 -0.15 16.96 1.03
CA PHE A 26 1.08 17.68 1.36
C PHE A 26 0.89 19.20 1.30
N TYR A 27 0.22 19.71 0.27
CA TYR A 27 -0.07 21.14 0.15
C TYR A 27 -0.94 21.64 1.31
N LEU A 28 -2.02 20.92 1.63
CA LEU A 28 -2.89 21.27 2.76
C LEU A 28 -2.13 21.25 4.09
N THR A 29 -1.26 20.26 4.29
CA THR A 29 -0.49 20.11 5.53
C THR A 29 0.52 21.22 5.75
N PHE A 30 1.27 21.62 4.72
CA PHE A 30 2.40 22.52 4.88
C PHE A 30 2.12 23.99 4.49
N PHE A 31 1.15 24.23 3.60
CA PHE A 31 0.95 25.56 3.00
C PHE A 31 -0.39 26.21 3.36
N THR A 32 -1.24 25.54 4.13
CA THR A 32 -2.52 26.11 4.57
C THR A 32 -2.65 26.09 6.09
N ASP A 33 -3.26 27.14 6.63
CA ASP A 33 -3.65 27.19 8.05
C ASP A 33 -4.84 26.28 8.38
N PHE A 34 -5.29 25.45 7.42
CA PHE A 34 -6.38 24.49 7.60
C PHE A 34 -6.13 23.59 8.82
N ILE A 35 -4.87 23.27 9.11
CA ILE A 35 -4.47 22.42 10.24
C ILE A 35 -4.47 23.19 11.58
N LYS A 36 -4.24 24.51 11.60
CA LYS A 36 -4.37 25.30 12.84
C LYS A 36 -5.77 25.24 13.43
N SER A 37 -6.79 25.06 12.58
CA SER A 37 -8.17 24.85 13.02
C SER A 37 -8.39 23.54 13.80
N TYR A 38 -7.46 22.58 13.73
CA TYR A 38 -7.51 21.29 14.43
C TYR A 38 -6.43 21.17 15.53
N GLU A 39 -5.70 22.26 15.82
CA GLU A 39 -4.57 22.27 16.76
C GLU A 39 -4.98 21.84 18.19
N ASP A 40 -6.23 22.12 18.58
CA ASP A 40 -6.80 21.71 19.86
C ASP A 40 -7.06 20.20 19.96
N LEU A 41 -7.34 19.51 18.84
CA LEU A 41 -7.39 18.04 18.83
C LEU A 41 -5.99 17.49 19.11
N TYR A 42 -4.96 18.07 18.46
CA TYR A 42 -3.60 17.57 18.52
C TYR A 42 -2.95 17.67 19.92
N LYS A 43 -3.43 18.56 20.80
CA LYS A 43 -2.89 18.76 22.17
C LYS A 43 -2.98 17.53 23.07
N GLY A 44 -3.91 16.61 22.82
CA GLY A 44 -4.10 15.39 23.62
C GLY A 44 -3.33 14.15 23.13
N PHE A 45 -2.61 14.22 22.01
CA PHE A 45 -2.00 13.05 21.39
C PHE A 45 -0.52 12.86 21.76
N ILE A 46 -0.08 11.60 21.72
CA ILE A 46 1.29 11.14 22.05
C ILE A 46 2.38 11.92 21.29
N PHE A 47 2.09 12.37 20.06
CA PHE A 47 3.03 13.10 19.20
C PHE A 47 2.67 14.58 18.98
N GLY A 48 1.60 15.09 19.58
CA GLY A 48 1.17 16.48 19.42
C GLY A 48 1.03 16.88 17.94
N TYR A 49 1.67 17.99 17.57
CA TYR A 49 1.78 18.47 16.19
C TYR A 49 2.42 17.45 15.22
N TYR A 50 3.31 16.56 15.68
CA TYR A 50 4.00 15.62 14.78
C TYR A 50 3.13 14.46 14.29
N THR A 51 1.95 14.27 14.89
CA THR A 51 0.95 13.26 14.51
C THR A 51 0.63 13.29 13.01
N GLN A 52 0.61 14.48 12.40
CA GLN A 52 0.33 14.67 10.97
C GLN A 52 1.41 14.11 10.03
N PHE A 53 2.66 13.96 10.49
CA PHE A 53 3.73 13.42 9.64
C PHE A 53 3.74 11.89 9.61
N VAL A 54 3.08 11.25 10.57
CA VAL A 54 2.99 9.78 10.65
C VAL A 54 2.20 9.24 9.46
N SER A 55 1.09 9.88 9.09
CA SER A 55 0.29 9.49 7.91
C SER A 55 1.06 9.61 6.60
N ILE A 56 1.97 10.59 6.48
CA ILE A 56 2.87 10.74 5.32
C ILE A 56 3.80 9.53 5.20
N VAL A 57 4.34 9.03 6.32
CA VAL A 57 5.21 7.84 6.32
C VAL A 57 4.44 6.61 5.82
N PHE A 58 3.23 6.37 6.31
CA PHE A 58 2.39 5.26 5.84
C PHE A 58 2.03 5.42 4.35
N SER A 59 1.79 6.65 3.91
CA SER A 59 1.52 6.94 2.51
C SER A 59 2.72 6.58 1.61
N ILE A 60 3.94 6.89 2.04
CA ILE A 60 5.16 6.51 1.31
C ILE A 60 5.29 4.98 1.21
N LEU A 61 5.05 4.24 2.30
CA LEU A 61 5.10 2.77 2.28
C LEU A 61 4.09 2.17 1.31
N THR A 62 2.86 2.67 1.32
CA THR A 62 1.80 2.24 0.39
C THR A 62 2.16 2.58 -1.06
N PHE A 63 2.74 3.76 -1.31
CA PHE A 63 3.20 4.14 -2.65
C PHE A 63 4.31 3.21 -3.17
N LEU A 64 5.29 2.87 -2.33
CA LEU A 64 6.34 1.90 -2.67
C LEU A 64 5.76 0.51 -3.00
N GLY A 65 4.72 0.08 -2.27
CA GLY A 65 3.99 -1.16 -2.59
C GLY A 65 3.35 -1.12 -3.98
N LEU A 66 2.69 -0.03 -4.34
CA LEU A 66 2.09 0.16 -5.68
C LEU A 66 3.15 0.12 -6.80
N LEU A 67 4.31 0.76 -6.58
CA LEU A 67 5.42 0.73 -7.54
C LEU A 67 5.95 -0.70 -7.75
N LEU A 68 6.08 -1.48 -6.69
CA LEU A 68 6.48 -2.90 -6.79
C LEU A 68 5.47 -3.74 -7.55
N ILE A 69 4.16 -3.51 -7.37
CA ILE A 69 3.12 -4.17 -8.16
C ILE A 69 3.28 -3.83 -9.65
N LYS A 70 3.47 -2.55 -9.98
CA LYS A 70 3.70 -2.12 -11.37
C LYS A 70 4.94 -2.77 -11.97
N ILE A 71 6.03 -2.89 -11.22
CA ILE A 71 7.26 -3.57 -11.66
C ILE A 71 7.02 -5.08 -11.86
N GLY A 72 6.29 -5.73 -10.94
CA GLY A 72 5.92 -7.15 -11.03
C GLY A 72 5.06 -7.44 -12.26
N LEU A 73 4.02 -6.65 -12.49
CA LEU A 73 3.17 -6.74 -13.68
C LEU A 73 3.95 -6.49 -14.98
N GLY A 74 4.86 -5.50 -14.96
CA GLY A 74 5.74 -5.22 -16.09
C GLY A 74 6.64 -6.41 -16.45
N SER A 75 7.15 -7.12 -15.45
CA SER A 75 7.96 -8.33 -15.65
C SER A 75 7.15 -9.45 -16.31
N ILE A 76 5.91 -9.67 -15.88
CA ILE A 76 5.00 -10.67 -16.49
C ILE A 76 4.68 -10.32 -17.93
N ILE A 77 4.46 -9.03 -18.23
CA ILE A 77 4.16 -8.59 -19.59
C ILE A 77 5.36 -8.77 -20.52
N LYS A 78 6.57 -8.47 -20.02
CA LYS A 78 7.82 -8.59 -20.78
C LYS A 78 8.14 -10.05 -21.09
N ASP A 79 8.05 -10.91 -20.09
CA ASP A 79 8.47 -12.31 -20.20
C ASP A 79 7.32 -13.23 -20.68
N GLY A 80 6.09 -12.70 -20.80
CA GLY A 80 4.92 -13.41 -21.30
C GLY A 80 4.28 -14.41 -20.33
N LEU A 81 4.90 -14.62 -19.17
CA LEU A 81 4.53 -15.62 -18.16
C LEU A 81 4.87 -15.14 -16.74
N PHE A 82 4.23 -15.77 -15.75
CA PHE A 82 4.58 -15.55 -14.35
C PHE A 82 5.94 -16.15 -14.04
N ASN A 83 6.82 -15.37 -13.41
CA ASN A 83 8.18 -15.79 -13.09
C ASN A 83 8.59 -15.37 -11.68
N PHE A 84 9.71 -15.91 -11.23
CA PHE A 84 10.27 -15.66 -9.91
C PHE A 84 10.47 -14.16 -9.61
N LYS A 85 10.88 -13.36 -10.60
CA LYS A 85 11.05 -11.90 -10.44
C LYS A 85 9.72 -11.23 -10.11
N SER A 86 8.66 -11.55 -10.86
CA SER A 86 7.32 -11.01 -10.62
C SER A 86 6.76 -11.45 -9.26
N ALA A 87 6.93 -12.72 -8.90
CA ALA A 87 6.49 -13.26 -7.62
C ALA A 87 7.19 -12.56 -6.45
N THR A 88 8.51 -12.38 -6.52
CA THR A 88 9.28 -11.67 -5.49
C THR A 88 8.78 -10.23 -5.30
N LYS A 89 8.51 -9.51 -6.40
CA LYS A 89 8.01 -8.12 -6.33
C LYS A 89 6.62 -8.05 -5.71
N PHE A 90 5.72 -8.97 -6.04
CA PHE A 90 4.40 -9.06 -5.41
C PHE A 90 4.49 -9.44 -3.93
N LYS A 91 5.37 -10.37 -3.57
CA LYS A 91 5.59 -10.76 -2.17
C LYS A 91 6.07 -9.58 -1.34
N THR A 92 7.03 -8.81 -1.83
CA THR A 92 7.52 -7.60 -1.15
C THR A 92 6.44 -6.50 -1.09
N ALA A 93 5.67 -6.28 -2.15
CA ALA A 93 4.55 -5.34 -2.13
C ALA A 93 3.49 -5.75 -1.08
N GLY A 94 3.16 -7.04 -1.01
CA GLY A 94 2.23 -7.57 0.00
C GLY A 94 2.72 -7.33 1.42
N LYS A 95 4.01 -7.56 1.69
CA LYS A 95 4.63 -7.22 2.98
C LYS A 95 4.53 -5.74 3.31
N LEU A 96 4.80 -4.85 2.35
CA LEU A 96 4.70 -3.40 2.56
C LEU A 96 3.26 -2.99 2.90
N PHE A 97 2.26 -3.54 2.21
CA PHE A 97 0.85 -3.27 2.51
C PHE A 97 0.43 -3.82 3.87
N LEU A 98 0.90 -5.01 4.26
CA LEU A 98 0.64 -5.56 5.59
C LEU A 98 1.25 -4.70 6.69
N VAL A 99 2.53 -4.30 6.55
CA VAL A 99 3.21 -3.45 7.54
C VAL A 99 2.56 -2.07 7.60
N SER A 100 2.30 -1.44 6.45
CA SER A 100 1.66 -0.13 6.36
C SER A 100 0.25 -0.17 6.96
N GLY A 101 -0.58 -1.14 6.56
CA GLY A 101 -1.94 -1.29 7.06
C GLY A 101 -1.99 -1.60 8.55
N PHE A 102 -1.09 -2.44 9.07
CA PHE A 102 -1.06 -2.74 10.51
C PHE A 102 -0.63 -1.53 11.34
N LEU A 103 0.44 -0.83 10.93
CA LEU A 103 0.89 0.37 11.65
C LEU A 103 -0.15 1.50 11.58
N SER A 104 -0.79 1.68 10.42
CA SER A 104 -1.87 2.65 10.23
C SER A 104 -3.08 2.28 11.09
N LEU A 105 -3.50 1.01 11.12
CA LEU A 105 -4.60 0.55 11.97
C LEU A 105 -4.35 0.84 13.45
N VAL A 106 -3.17 0.50 13.96
CA VAL A 106 -2.81 0.78 15.37
C VAL A 106 -2.88 2.28 15.63
N PHE A 107 -2.37 3.09 14.70
CA PHE A 107 -2.40 4.54 14.82
C PHE A 107 -3.82 5.09 14.79
N SER A 108 -4.65 4.71 13.81
CA SER A 108 -6.05 5.11 13.66
C SER A 108 -6.90 4.72 14.87
N VAL A 109 -6.67 3.54 15.47
CA VAL A 109 -7.36 3.11 16.70
C VAL A 109 -6.97 3.97 17.89
N VAL A 110 -5.68 4.27 18.06
CA VAL A 110 -5.22 5.20 19.10
C VAL A 110 -5.82 6.58 18.87
N LEU A 111 -5.86 7.04 17.62
CA LEU A 111 -6.42 8.34 17.28
C LEU A 111 -7.91 8.41 17.63
N PHE A 112 -8.66 7.38 17.25
CA PHE A 112 -10.09 7.28 17.50
C PHE A 112 -10.40 7.28 19.00
N TYR A 113 -9.60 6.56 19.80
CA TYR A 113 -9.77 6.56 21.25
C TYR A 113 -9.58 7.95 21.88
N CYS A 114 -8.64 8.73 21.35
CA CYS A 114 -8.33 10.07 21.85
C CYS A 114 -9.31 11.16 21.37
N SER A 115 -9.72 11.16 20.10
CA SER A 115 -10.59 12.22 19.54
C SER A 115 -12.08 11.88 19.49
N GLN A 116 -12.44 10.59 19.53
CA GLN A 116 -13.81 10.09 19.33
C GLN A 116 -14.45 10.52 17.99
N GLU A 117 -13.65 10.88 16.99
CA GLU A 117 -14.16 11.31 15.68
C GLU A 117 -14.62 10.12 14.83
N LEU A 118 -15.88 10.15 14.39
CA LEU A 118 -16.46 9.10 13.55
C LEU A 118 -15.76 8.91 12.20
N ALA A 119 -15.10 9.96 11.67
CA ALA A 119 -14.34 9.88 10.42
C ALA A 119 -13.22 8.82 10.49
N LEU A 120 -12.61 8.64 11.67
CA LEU A 120 -11.53 7.68 11.90
C LEU A 120 -12.00 6.21 11.81
N ILE A 121 -13.30 5.93 11.95
CA ILE A 121 -13.86 4.60 11.70
C ILE A 121 -13.69 4.23 10.22
N GLY A 122 -13.85 5.20 9.32
CA GLY A 122 -13.60 5.03 7.90
C GLY A 122 -12.14 4.69 7.61
N GLU A 123 -11.21 5.34 8.31
CA GLU A 123 -9.76 5.08 8.20
C GLU A 123 -9.40 3.68 8.68
N ILE A 124 -9.93 3.24 9.85
CA ILE A 124 -9.75 1.87 10.36
C ILE A 124 -10.23 0.83 9.32
N GLY A 125 -11.36 1.09 8.67
CA GLY A 125 -11.86 0.21 7.59
C GLY A 125 -10.92 0.15 6.39
N GLN A 126 -10.33 1.28 5.99
CA GLN A 126 -9.35 1.35 4.90
C GLN A 126 -8.03 0.65 5.27
N ASP A 127 -7.57 0.80 6.51
CA ASP A 127 -6.36 0.15 7.02
C ASP A 127 -6.51 -1.37 6.98
N PHE A 128 -7.67 -1.88 7.42
CA PHE A 128 -7.99 -3.30 7.35
C PHE A 128 -8.06 -3.80 5.89
N LEU A 129 -8.68 -3.03 4.99
CA LEU A 129 -8.72 -3.36 3.56
C LEU A 129 -7.31 -3.44 2.96
N LEU A 130 -6.43 -2.51 3.32
CA LEU A 130 -5.03 -2.54 2.87
C LEU A 130 -4.31 -3.81 3.34
N MET A 131 -4.55 -4.23 4.58
CA MET A 131 -4.03 -5.50 5.09
C MET A 131 -4.58 -6.71 4.32
N VAL A 132 -5.88 -6.75 4.02
CA VAL A 132 -6.48 -7.83 3.23
C VAL A 132 -5.87 -7.91 1.83
N ILE A 133 -5.67 -6.77 1.17
CA ILE A 133 -4.98 -6.69 -0.13
C ILE A 133 -3.53 -7.19 0.00
N GLY A 134 -2.82 -6.75 1.03
CA GLY A 134 -1.44 -7.18 1.31
C GLY A 134 -1.32 -8.68 1.53
N PHE A 135 -2.22 -9.26 2.33
CA PHE A 135 -2.29 -10.69 2.60
C PHE A 135 -2.60 -11.50 1.34
N SER A 136 -3.61 -11.06 0.57
CA SER A 136 -3.99 -11.70 -0.68
C SER A 136 -2.83 -11.73 -1.67
N LEU A 137 -2.12 -10.61 -1.81
CA LEU A 137 -0.96 -10.51 -2.70
C LEU A 137 0.21 -11.38 -2.22
N TYR A 138 0.41 -11.46 -0.90
CA TYR A 138 1.44 -12.31 -0.30
C TYR A 138 1.20 -13.80 -0.59
N ILE A 139 -0.02 -14.29 -0.38
CA ILE A 139 -0.40 -15.69 -0.65
C ILE A 139 -0.27 -16.00 -2.14
N ILE A 140 -0.84 -15.14 -3.01
CA ILE A 140 -0.77 -15.36 -4.46
C ILE A 140 0.69 -15.40 -4.93
N ALA A 141 1.54 -14.52 -4.42
CA ALA A 141 2.95 -14.51 -4.75
C ALA A 141 3.66 -15.82 -4.35
N ASP A 142 3.32 -16.38 -3.18
CA ASP A 142 3.89 -17.63 -2.71
C ASP A 142 3.48 -18.83 -3.57
N VAL A 143 2.18 -18.92 -3.90
CA VAL A 143 1.65 -19.93 -4.83
C VAL A 143 2.33 -19.85 -6.20
N LEU A 144 2.51 -18.63 -6.73
CA LEU A 144 3.18 -18.41 -8.00
C LEU A 144 4.66 -18.79 -7.95
N GLN A 145 5.35 -18.48 -6.84
CA GLN A 145 6.76 -18.82 -6.65
C GLN A 145 6.97 -20.33 -6.62
N ASN A 146 6.21 -21.04 -5.80
CA ASN A 146 6.28 -22.51 -5.68
C ASN A 146 5.91 -23.19 -7.00
N GLY A 147 4.86 -22.72 -7.68
CA GLY A 147 4.47 -23.23 -9.01
C GLY A 147 5.55 -22.99 -10.07
N SER A 148 6.25 -21.84 -10.03
CA SER A 148 7.34 -21.55 -10.97
C SER A 148 8.57 -22.44 -10.76
N LEU A 149 8.89 -22.78 -9.50
CA LEU A 149 9.99 -23.67 -9.15
C LEU A 149 9.73 -25.10 -9.64
N LEU A 150 8.53 -25.63 -9.40
CA LEU A 150 8.13 -26.96 -9.89
C LEU A 150 8.23 -27.08 -11.41
N LYS A 151 7.83 -26.03 -12.14
CA LYS A 151 7.94 -26.03 -13.60
C LYS A 151 9.40 -26.02 -14.05
N GLN A 152 10.26 -25.24 -13.38
CA GLN A 152 11.68 -25.16 -13.70
C GLN A 152 12.42 -26.47 -13.44
N GLU A 153 12.11 -27.16 -12.33
CA GLU A 153 12.68 -28.48 -12.03
C GLU A 153 12.27 -29.53 -13.07
N ASN A 154 11.00 -29.52 -13.49
CA ASN A 154 10.50 -30.47 -14.49
C ASN A 154 11.14 -30.24 -15.87
N GLU A 155 11.42 -28.99 -16.26
CA GLU A 155 12.13 -28.64 -17.51
C GLU A 155 13.64 -28.95 -17.46
N LEU A 156 14.24 -29.13 -16.27
CA LEU A 156 15.66 -29.50 -16.10
C LEU A 156 15.88 -31.03 -16.04
N THR A 157 14.82 -31.81 -15.88
CA THR A 157 14.89 -33.27 -15.68
C THR A 157 14.53 -34.06 -16.95
N ILE A 158 13.93 -33.42 -17.95
CA ILE A 158 13.59 -33.99 -19.27
C ILE A 158 14.63 -33.52 -20.30
#